data_AF-A0A9W9F1B7-F1
#
_entry.id   AF-A0A9W9F1B7-F1
#
_cell.length_a   1.000
_cell.length_b   1.000
_cell.length_c   1.000
_cell.angle_alpha   90.00
_cell.angle_beta   90.00
_cell.angle_gamma   90.00
#
_symmetry.space_group_name_H-M   'P 1'
#
loop_
_entity.id
_entity.type
_entity.pdbx_description
1 polymer ?
#
loop_
_entity_poly.entity_id
_entity_poly.type
_entity_poly.pdbx_seq_one_letter_code
_entity_poly.pdbx_strand_id
1 'polypeptide(L)'
;MSREIRYVRHAYPMTSNAGLKPWLNCILLGPVIRYTPNTVMWNNTTGLRDIYGVRRKVHKTSNYRFLDQGVANILTLSNKDVHASRRRLLNSRFTDKTLKEFKPRLLYHVQKLCNALNPSQTSYSGL
;
A
#
# COMPACT_ATOMS: atom_id res chain seq x y z
N MET A 1 12.37 26.50 -17.66
CA MET A 1 11.63 26.03 -16.45
C MET A 1 10.50 25.11 -16.90
N SER A 2 10.75 23.80 -16.96
CA SER A 2 9.71 22.82 -17.32
C SER A 2 8.75 22.67 -16.13
N ARG A 3 7.49 23.08 -16.30
CA ARG A 3 6.42 22.84 -15.33
C ARG A 3 6.00 21.38 -15.44
N GLU A 4 6.82 20.49 -14.90
CA GLU A 4 6.47 19.09 -14.76
C GLU A 4 5.37 18.99 -13.69
N ILE A 5 4.12 18.76 -14.13
CA ILE A 5 3.04 18.37 -13.23
C ILE A 5 3.43 16.99 -12.68
N ARG A 6 4.13 16.98 -11.55
CA ARG A 6 4.43 15.75 -10.82
C ARG A 6 3.10 15.17 -10.35
N TYR A 7 2.68 14.07 -10.96
CA TYR A 7 1.54 13.30 -10.52
C TYR A 7 1.83 12.76 -9.12
N VAL A 8 1.12 13.28 -8.13
CA VAL A 8 1.42 13.02 -6.74
C VAL A 8 0.58 11.84 -6.24
N ARG A 9 1.24 10.70 -6.03
CA ARG A 9 0.71 9.62 -5.22
C ARG A 9 0.84 10.06 -3.75
N HIS A 10 -0.13 10.81 -3.22
CA HIS A 10 -0.09 11.25 -1.82
C HIS A 10 -0.67 10.15 -0.93
N ALA A 11 0.20 9.39 -0.27
CA ALA A 11 -0.15 8.69 0.96
C ALA A 11 0.07 9.69 2.10
N TYR A 12 -1.00 10.22 2.69
CA TYR A 12 -0.85 11.01 3.91
C TYR A 12 -0.38 10.09 5.04
N PRO A 13 0.63 10.50 5.83
CA PRO A 13 0.96 9.78 7.05
C PRO A 13 -0.29 9.75 7.93
N MET A 14 -0.72 8.55 8.27
CA MET A 14 -1.95 8.26 9.02
C MET A 14 -1.73 8.53 10.51
N THR A 15 -1.25 9.74 10.84
CA THR A 15 -0.88 10.12 12.21
C THR A 15 -1.48 11.49 12.51
N SER A 16 -2.48 11.50 13.39
CA SER A 16 -3.33 12.62 13.85
C SER A 16 -4.45 13.08 12.89
N ASN A 17 -5.52 13.66 13.47
CA ASN A 17 -6.84 14.02 12.91
C ASN A 17 -6.88 14.78 11.55
N ALA A 18 -5.73 15.10 10.96
CA ALA A 18 -5.60 15.73 9.65
C ALA A 18 -5.82 14.77 8.47
N GLY A 19 -5.70 13.44 8.66
CA GLY A 19 -5.80 12.46 7.58
C GLY A 19 -7.19 12.33 6.90
N LEU A 20 -8.26 12.69 7.60
CA LEU A 20 -9.64 12.55 7.11
C LEU A 20 -10.12 13.74 6.25
N LYS A 21 -9.58 14.93 6.49
CA LYS A 21 -10.02 16.18 5.84
C LYS A 21 -9.79 16.20 4.31
N PRO A 22 -8.65 15.72 3.77
CA PRO A 22 -8.43 15.69 2.33
C PRO A 22 -9.41 14.79 1.60
N TRP A 23 -9.71 13.62 2.17
CA TRP A 23 -10.66 12.67 1.58
C TRP A 23 -12.09 13.20 1.60
N LEU A 24 -12.52 13.78 2.73
CA LEU A 24 -13.85 14.41 2.83
C LEU A 24 -14.01 15.56 1.83
N ASN A 25 -12.99 16.41 1.68
CA ASN A 25 -12.98 17.47 0.67
C ASN A 25 -13.09 16.92 -0.76
N CYS A 26 -12.48 15.77 -1.05
CA CYS A 26 -12.60 15.09 -2.35
C CYS A 26 -14.00 14.53 -2.63
N ILE A 27 -14.76 14.22 -1.60
CA ILE A 27 -16.16 13.81 -1.75
C ILE A 27 -17.04 15.04 -1.98
N LEU A 28 -16.78 16.13 -1.26
CA LEU A 28 -17.66 17.30 -1.22
C LEU A 28 -17.43 18.30 -2.37
N LEU A 29 -16.19 18.51 -2.82
CA LEU A 29 -15.84 19.58 -3.76
C LEU A 29 -15.72 19.12 -5.22
N GLY A 30 -15.64 17.81 -5.48
CA GLY A 30 -15.65 17.25 -6.83
C GLY A 30 -14.56 16.22 -7.15
N PRO A 31 -14.61 15.64 -8.36
CA PRO A 31 -13.81 14.46 -8.73
C PRO A 31 -12.31 14.74 -8.89
N VAL A 32 -11.90 15.99 -9.10
CA VAL A 32 -10.50 16.40 -9.24
C VAL A 32 -10.31 17.71 -8.48
N ILE A 33 -9.43 17.72 -7.49
CA ILE A 33 -9.19 18.89 -6.64
C ILE A 33 -7.69 19.14 -6.52
N ARG A 34 -7.30 20.39 -6.66
CA ARG A 34 -5.94 20.83 -6.32
C ARG A 34 -5.88 21.13 -4.82
N TYR A 35 -5.27 20.23 -4.04
CA TYR A 35 -5.22 20.35 -2.58
C TYR A 35 -4.06 21.25 -2.11
N THR A 36 -2.92 21.25 -2.80
CA THR A 36 -1.78 22.16 -2.53
C THR A 36 -1.22 22.70 -3.85
N PRO A 37 -0.31 23.70 -3.82
CA PRO A 37 0.31 24.25 -5.03
C PRO A 37 0.97 23.21 -5.96
N ASN A 38 1.34 22.04 -5.44
CA ASN A 38 1.99 20.98 -6.22
C ASN A 38 1.29 19.62 -6.10
N THR A 39 0.08 19.54 -5.54
CA THR A 39 -0.63 18.26 -5.34
C THR A 39 -2.06 18.36 -5.84
N VAL A 40 -2.45 17.37 -6.64
CA VAL A 40 -3.81 17.18 -7.14
C VAL A 40 -4.32 15.84 -6.63
N MET A 41 -5.58 15.82 -6.20
CA MET A 41 -6.32 14.65 -5.75
C MET A 41 -7.34 14.25 -6.79
N TRP A 42 -7.45 12.95 -7.03
CA TRP A 42 -8.43 12.36 -7.94
C TRP A 42 -9.35 11.42 -7.14
N ASN A 43 -10.65 11.62 -7.30
CA ASN A 43 -11.71 10.81 -6.70
C ASN A 43 -12.63 10.23 -7.78
N ASN A 44 -12.07 9.86 -8.93
CA ASN A 44 -12.79 9.23 -10.02
C ASN A 44 -12.13 7.90 -10.40
N THR A 45 -12.94 6.97 -10.91
CA THR A 45 -12.45 5.65 -11.35
C THR A 45 -11.47 5.77 -12.52
N THR A 46 -11.67 6.73 -13.42
CA THR A 46 -10.78 6.99 -14.57
C THR A 46 -9.39 7.42 -14.10
N GLY A 47 -9.30 8.38 -13.18
CA GLY A 47 -8.04 8.81 -12.60
C GLY A 47 -7.35 7.71 -11.81
N LEU A 48 -8.11 6.86 -11.10
CA LEU A 48 -7.53 5.68 -10.44
C LEU A 48 -6.84 4.75 -11.46
N ARG A 49 -7.49 4.48 -12.59
CA ARG A 49 -6.91 3.68 -13.68
C ARG A 49 -5.73 4.40 -14.36
N ASP A 50 -5.73 5.72 -14.42
CA ASP A 50 -4.63 6.48 -15.00
C ASP A 50 -3.41 6.60 -14.09
N ILE A 51 -3.59 6.57 -12.77
CA ILE A 51 -2.50 6.52 -11.79
C ILE A 51 -1.97 5.10 -11.61
N TYR A 52 -2.87 4.13 -11.41
CA TYR A 52 -2.50 2.76 -11.03
C TYR A 52 -2.47 1.79 -12.22
N GLY A 53 -2.81 2.24 -13.42
CA GLY A 53 -2.76 1.45 -14.62
C GLY A 53 -1.36 1.02 -15.02
N VAL A 54 -1.31 -0.01 -15.86
CA VAL A 54 -0.06 -0.55 -16.40
C VAL A 54 0.57 0.46 -17.38
N ARG A 55 1.91 0.58 -17.34
CA ARG A 55 2.71 1.42 -18.25
C ARG A 55 2.42 2.94 -18.21
N ARG A 56 1.89 3.45 -17.10
CA ARG A 56 1.62 4.89 -16.93
C ARG A 56 2.91 5.68 -16.64
N LYS A 57 2.99 6.91 -17.15
CA LYS A 57 4.13 7.84 -16.95
C LYS A 57 4.04 8.57 -15.60
N VAL A 58 3.71 7.83 -14.54
CA VAL A 58 3.66 8.33 -13.17
C VAL A 58 4.74 7.66 -12.34
N HIS A 59 5.22 8.37 -11.32
CA HIS A 59 6.26 7.91 -10.41
C HIS A 59 5.79 8.05 -8.97
N LYS A 60 6.33 7.22 -8.07
CA LYS A 60 6.08 7.39 -6.63
C LYS A 60 6.75 8.68 -6.18
N THR A 61 6.01 9.49 -5.43
CA THR A 61 6.52 10.76 -4.88
C THR A 61 7.57 10.47 -3.81
N SER A 62 8.49 11.41 -3.59
CA SER A 62 9.49 11.37 -2.52
C SER A 62 8.91 11.10 -1.14
N ASN A 63 7.64 11.46 -0.91
CA ASN A 63 6.93 11.17 0.33
C ASN A 63 6.98 9.68 0.66
N TYR A 64 6.92 8.76 -0.31
CA TYR A 64 7.04 7.31 -0.03
C TYR A 64 8.31 6.94 0.73
N ARG A 65 9.35 7.78 0.73
CA ARG A 65 10.57 7.58 1.52
C ARG A 65 10.30 7.50 3.04
N PHE A 66 9.18 8.00 3.55
CA PHE A 66 8.83 7.79 4.96
C PHE A 66 8.62 6.30 5.31
N LEU A 67 8.25 5.48 4.32
CA LEU A 67 8.12 4.02 4.47
C LEU A 67 9.46 3.29 4.33
N ASP A 68 10.54 4.02 4.08
CA ASP A 68 11.87 3.47 3.95
C ASP A 68 12.53 3.39 5.34
N GLN A 69 12.88 2.18 5.77
CA GLN A 69 13.61 1.94 7.02
C GLN A 69 15.13 1.99 6.78
N GLY A 70 15.59 2.95 5.99
CA GLY A 70 17.00 3.10 5.59
C GLY A 70 17.46 2.15 4.47
N VAL A 71 16.59 1.27 3.97
CA VAL A 71 16.87 0.35 2.86
C VAL A 71 15.71 0.35 1.88
N ALA A 72 16.02 0.69 0.63
CA ALA A 72 15.03 0.75 -0.44
C ALA A 72 14.22 -0.55 -0.53
N ASN A 73 12.91 -0.47 -0.27
CA ASN A 73 11.99 -1.59 -0.36
C ASN A 73 11.15 -1.47 -1.65
N ILE A 74 10.46 -2.54 -2.03
CA ILE A 74 9.65 -2.55 -3.27
C ILE A 74 8.50 -1.53 -3.21
N LEU A 75 8.04 -1.17 -2.01
CA LEU A 75 7.01 -0.16 -1.81
C LEU A 75 7.53 1.26 -2.05
N THR A 76 8.80 1.55 -1.76
CA THR A 76 9.41 2.90 -1.89
C THR A 76 10.17 3.12 -3.19
N LEU A 77 10.61 2.06 -3.88
CA LEU A 77 11.33 2.17 -5.15
C LEU A 77 10.54 2.94 -6.22
N SER A 78 11.17 3.97 -6.80
CA SER A 78 10.64 4.81 -7.89
C SER A 78 11.15 4.40 -9.28
N ASN A 79 12.36 3.83 -9.38
CA ASN A 79 12.90 3.30 -10.64
C ASN A 79 12.10 2.05 -11.06
N LYS A 80 11.51 2.10 -12.25
CA LYS A 80 10.59 1.08 -12.77
C LYS A 80 11.29 -0.24 -13.09
N ASP A 81 12.52 -0.20 -13.59
CA ASP A 81 13.26 -1.41 -13.99
C ASP A 81 13.71 -2.19 -12.75
N VAL A 82 14.25 -1.48 -11.76
CA VAL A 82 14.62 -2.06 -10.46
C VAL A 82 13.38 -2.60 -9.74
N HIS A 83 12.28 -1.83 -9.75
CA HIS A 83 11.02 -2.27 -9.17
C HIS A 83 10.48 -3.53 -9.87
N ALA A 84 10.49 -3.58 -11.20
CA ALA A 84 10.01 -4.72 -11.98
C ALA A 84 10.83 -5.98 -11.70
N SER A 85 12.17 -5.86 -11.66
CA SER A 85 13.07 -6.97 -11.34
C SER A 85 12.80 -7.53 -9.94
N ARG A 86 12.78 -6.67 -8.91
CA ARG A 86 12.51 -7.10 -7.53
C ARG A 86 11.09 -7.64 -7.34
N ARG A 87 10.09 -7.05 -7.99
CA ARG A 87 8.71 -7.51 -7.96
C ARG A 87 8.58 -8.89 -8.59
N ARG A 88 9.27 -9.16 -9.70
CA ARG A 88 9.30 -10.48 -10.35
C ARG A 88 9.90 -11.54 -9.44
N LEU A 89 11.04 -11.23 -8.81
CA LEU A 89 11.67 -12.13 -7.83
C LEU A 89 10.72 -12.46 -6.68
N LEU A 90 10.09 -11.45 -6.06
CA LEU A 90 9.13 -11.69 -4.99
C LEU A 90 7.90 -12.48 -5.46
N ASN A 91 7.33 -12.13 -6.61
CA ASN A 91 6.12 -12.79 -7.13
C ASN A 91 6.30 -14.30 -7.30
N SER A 92 7.50 -14.75 -7.66
CA SER A 92 7.79 -16.19 -7.78
C SER A 92 7.56 -16.98 -6.48
N ARG A 93 7.59 -16.30 -5.32
CA ARG A 93 7.38 -16.90 -3.98
C ARG A 93 5.97 -16.66 -3.43
N PHE A 94 5.21 -15.77 -4.05
CA PHE A 94 3.82 -15.45 -3.67
C PHE A 94 2.84 -15.99 -4.72
N THR A 95 2.96 -17.28 -5.03
CA THR A 95 2.02 -18.01 -5.88
C THR A 95 0.88 -18.63 -5.05
N ASP A 96 -0.24 -18.96 -5.69
CA ASP A 96 -1.35 -19.63 -5.00
C ASP A 96 -0.94 -20.95 -4.36
N LYS A 97 -0.02 -21.70 -4.99
CA LYS A 97 0.54 -22.94 -4.45
C LYS A 97 1.27 -22.68 -3.14
N THR A 98 2.23 -21.75 -3.16
CA THR A 98 3.01 -21.39 -1.97
C THR A 98 2.14 -20.82 -0.84
N LEU A 99 1.07 -20.08 -1.17
CA LEU A 99 0.12 -19.59 -0.18
C LEU A 99 -0.71 -20.71 0.46
N LYS A 100 -1.14 -21.70 -0.33
CA LYS A 100 -1.82 -22.90 0.18
C LYS A 100 -0.90 -23.73 1.08
N GLU A 101 0.36 -23.89 0.70
CA GLU A 101 1.38 -24.58 1.50
C GLU A 101 1.69 -23.84 2.82
N PHE A 102 1.57 -22.51 2.84
CA PHE A 102 1.79 -21.70 4.03
C PHE A 102 0.60 -21.73 5.03
N LYS A 103 -0.61 -22.11 4.58
CA LYS A 103 -1.83 -22.18 5.40
C LYS A 103 -1.65 -22.87 6.75
N PRO A 104 -1.09 -24.09 6.88
CA PRO A 104 -0.93 -24.75 8.19
C PRO A 104 -0.04 -23.95 9.15
N ARG A 105 1.00 -23.29 8.64
CA ARG A 105 1.88 -22.45 9.47
C ARG A 105 1.17 -21.20 9.98
N LEU A 106 0.33 -20.59 9.14
CA LEU A 106 -0.51 -19.46 9.53
C LEU A 106 -1.49 -19.87 10.65
N LEU A 107 -2.19 -21.00 10.47
CA LEU A 107 -3.13 -21.53 11.46
C LEU A 107 -2.45 -21.82 12.81
N TYR A 108 -1.27 -22.41 12.79
CA TYR A 108 -0.45 -22.63 13.99
C TYR A 108 -0.19 -21.33 14.75
N HIS A 109 0.22 -20.26 14.06
CA HIS A 109 0.52 -18.98 14.70
C HIS A 109 -0.74 -18.29 15.24
N VAL A 110 -1.87 -18.38 14.52
CA VAL A 110 -3.16 -17.86 14.99
C VAL A 110 -3.60 -18.59 16.26
N GLN A 111 -3.57 -19.93 16.26
CA GLN A 111 -3.92 -20.73 17.43
C GLN A 111 -3.00 -20.43 18.62
N LYS A 112 -1.68 -20.33 18.38
CA LYS A 112 -0.72 -19.95 19.41
C LYS A 112 -1.06 -18.58 20.03
N LEU A 113 -1.44 -17.61 19.20
CA LEU A 113 -1.86 -16.29 19.67
C LEU A 113 -3.16 -16.37 20.50
N CYS A 114 -4.17 -17.09 20.01
CA CYS A 114 -5.44 -17.28 20.73
C CYS A 114 -5.24 -17.93 22.10
N ASN A 115 -4.39 -18.96 22.19
CA ASN A 115 -4.07 -19.63 23.45
C ASN A 115 -3.32 -18.71 24.41
N ALA A 116 -2.42 -17.85 23.90
CA ALA A 116 -1.70 -16.88 24.73
C ALA A 116 -2.62 -15.77 25.26
N LEU A 117 -3.67 -15.40 24.52
CA LEU A 117 -4.67 -14.42 24.94
C LEU A 117 -5.70 -15.00 25.92
N ASN A 118 -6.01 -16.30 25.81
CA ASN A 118 -6.98 -17.00 26.67
C ASN A 118 -6.39 -18.27 27.30
N PRO A 119 -5.44 -18.15 28.25
CA PRO A 119 -4.78 -19.32 28.87
C PRO A 119 -5.74 -20.24 29.62
N SER A 120 -6.92 -19.73 30.03
CA SER A 120 -7.93 -20.46 30.79
C SER A 120 -8.77 -21.46 29.97
N GLN A 121 -8.68 -21.46 28.63
CA GLN A 121 -9.35 -22.44 27.75
C GLN A 121 -8.34 -23.47 27.21
N THR A 122 -7.60 -24.14 28.09
CA THR A 122 -6.80 -25.31 27.71
C THR A 122 -7.70 -26.54 27.72
N SER A 123 -8.63 -26.66 26.77
CA SER A 123 -9.38 -27.89 26.45
C SER A 123 -10.17 -27.73 25.14
N TYR A 124 -9.50 -27.87 24.01
CA TYR A 124 -10.17 -28.32 22.77
C TYR A 124 -9.37 -29.49 22.22
N SER A 125 -9.65 -30.67 22.76
CA SER A 125 -9.38 -31.97 22.15
C SER A 125 -10.45 -32.22 21.07
N GLY A 126 -10.08 -32.02 19.80
CA GLY A 126 -10.96 -32.29 18.67
C GLY A 126 -10.15 -32.38 17.40
N LEU A 127 -10.09 -33.61 16.88
CA LEU A 127 -9.52 -34.04 15.60
C LEU A 127 -9.99 -33.18 14.41
#